data_AF-A0A1Q7UHS8-F1
#
_entry.id   AF-A0A1Q7UHS8-F1
#
_cell.length_a   1.000
_cell.length_b   1.000
_cell.length_c   1.000
_cell.angle_alpha   90.00
_cell.angle_beta   90.00
_cell.angle_gamma   90.00
#
_symmetry.space_group_name_H-M   'P 1'
#
loop_
_entity.id
_entity.type
_entity.pdbx_description
1 polymer ?
#
loop_
_entity_poly.entity_id
_entity_poly.type
_entity_poly.pdbx_seq_one_letter_code
_entity_poly.pdbx_strand_id
1 'polypeptide(L)'
;MAAAERRQHLIETAIRLFTDGSYHSTTTAEIARAAGISEPILYRHFASKRELYLAALEHVWAKARAEWQRGDPELRRHLRVHMREVHDFVADLVRSGQAQGAIAAERDPDSEAWIMLAGGILGMVGRRVGLLNDRELAGIRAARLSWLRG
;
A
#
# COMPACT_ATOMS: atom_id res chain seq x y z
N MET A 1 28.04 14.12 9.45
CA MET A 1 26.86 13.23 9.42
C MET A 1 27.21 11.91 10.04
N ALA A 2 26.43 11.49 11.03
CA ALA A 2 26.51 10.13 11.56
C ALA A 2 26.13 9.11 10.46
N ALA A 3 26.61 7.87 10.58
CA ALA A 3 26.34 6.83 9.58
C ALA A 3 24.83 6.59 9.34
N ALA A 4 24.01 6.73 10.39
CA ALA A 4 22.56 6.63 10.32
C ALA A 4 21.91 7.78 9.54
N GLU A 5 22.33 9.03 9.77
CA GLU A 5 21.85 10.20 9.01
C GLU A 5 22.18 10.07 7.52
N ARG A 6 23.36 9.51 7.19
CA ARG A 6 23.74 9.26 5.79
C ARG A 6 22.88 8.19 5.15
N ARG A 7 22.64 7.09 5.86
CA ARG A 7 21.74 6.04 5.38
C ARG A 7 20.34 6.59 5.10
N GLN A 8 19.84 7.44 5.99
CA GLN A 8 18.54 8.09 5.84
C GLN A 8 18.51 9.06 4.64
N HIS A 9 19.54 9.89 4.47
CA HIS A 9 19.65 10.80 3.32
C HIS A 9 19.68 10.06 1.98
N LEU A 10 20.36 8.89 1.92
CA LEU A 10 20.37 8.05 0.72
C LEU A 10 18.98 7.50 0.40
N ILE A 11 18.22 7.09 1.42
CA ILE A 11 16.85 6.62 1.28
C ILE A 11 15.96 7.73 0.70
N GLU A 12 16.00 8.93 1.27
CA GLU A 12 15.20 10.07 0.80
C GLU A 12 15.56 10.48 -0.63
N THR A 13 16.85 10.48 -0.96
CA THR A 13 17.33 10.77 -2.32
C THR A 13 16.85 9.72 -3.32
N ALA A 14 16.91 8.44 -2.94
CA ALA A 14 16.44 7.34 -3.75
C ALA A 14 14.92 7.40 -3.99
N ILE A 15 14.12 7.71 -2.95
CA ILE A 15 12.66 7.90 -3.07
C ILE A 15 12.35 8.93 -4.15
N ARG A 16 13.00 10.11 -4.10
CA ARG A 16 12.78 11.17 -5.10
C ARG A 16 13.08 10.67 -6.51
N LEU A 17 14.26 10.09 -6.71
CA LEU A 17 14.69 9.64 -8.04
C LEU A 17 13.86 8.48 -8.59
N PHE A 18 13.41 7.54 -7.74
CA PHE A 18 12.52 6.47 -8.16
C PHE A 18 11.11 6.97 -8.50
N THR A 19 10.66 8.06 -7.86
CA THR A 19 9.35 8.67 -8.13
C THR A 19 9.35 9.43 -9.46
N ASP A 20 10.42 10.18 -9.74
CA ASP A 20 10.55 10.95 -10.98
C ASP A 20 10.86 10.06 -12.20
N GLY A 21 11.55 8.94 -11.95
CA GLY A 21 11.90 7.95 -12.96
C GLY A 21 11.13 6.64 -12.79
N SER A 22 11.87 5.54 -12.76
CA SER A 22 11.35 4.21 -12.50
C SER A 22 12.44 3.36 -11.84
N TYR A 23 12.05 2.26 -11.18
CA TYR A 23 13.04 1.34 -10.62
C TYR A 23 14.08 0.90 -11.66
N HIS A 24 13.73 0.74 -12.93
CA HIS A 24 14.68 0.29 -13.96
C HIS A 24 15.58 1.42 -14.49
N SER A 25 15.04 2.62 -14.67
CA SER A 25 15.78 3.75 -15.26
C SER A 25 16.76 4.42 -14.29
N THR A 26 16.48 4.44 -12.99
CA THR A 26 17.34 5.10 -11.99
C THR A 26 18.54 4.25 -11.62
N THR A 27 19.77 4.74 -11.77
CA THR A 27 21.01 4.01 -11.42
C THR A 27 21.54 4.34 -10.02
N THR A 28 22.33 3.44 -9.43
CA THR A 28 23.02 3.69 -8.14
C THR A 28 24.04 4.83 -8.23
N ALA A 29 24.70 4.97 -9.38
CA ALA A 29 25.58 6.09 -9.67
C ALA A 29 24.85 7.44 -9.65
N GLU A 30 23.66 7.51 -10.24
CA GLU A 30 22.82 8.72 -10.20
C GLU A 30 22.38 9.06 -8.78
N ILE A 31 21.97 8.06 -8.01
CA ILE A 31 21.57 8.25 -6.61
C ILE A 31 22.77 8.73 -5.76
N ALA A 32 23.93 8.10 -5.90
CA ALA A 32 25.14 8.50 -5.18
C ALA A 32 25.54 9.94 -5.51
N ARG A 33 25.55 10.29 -6.80
CA ARG A 33 25.80 11.65 -7.27
C ARG A 33 24.80 12.65 -6.71
N ALA A 34 23.50 12.34 -6.74
CA ALA A 34 22.45 13.20 -6.21
C ALA A 34 22.52 13.36 -4.68
N ALA A 35 23.05 12.36 -3.98
CA ALA A 35 23.32 12.38 -2.53
C ALA A 35 24.69 12.99 -2.17
N GLY A 36 25.46 13.48 -3.16
CA GLY A 36 26.77 14.09 -2.94
C GLY A 36 27.86 13.12 -2.45
N ILE A 37 27.75 11.83 -2.75
CA ILE A 37 28.72 10.80 -2.37
C ILE A 37 29.21 10.01 -3.57
N SER A 38 30.32 9.27 -3.39
CA SER A 38 30.76 8.30 -4.38
C SER A 38 29.92 7.02 -4.28
N GLU A 39 29.77 6.33 -5.42
CA GLU A 39 29.04 5.07 -5.48
C GLU A 39 29.60 3.97 -4.55
N PRO A 40 30.93 3.82 -4.34
CA PRO A 40 31.45 2.90 -3.33
C PRO A 40 30.99 3.22 -1.90
N ILE A 41 30.73 4.49 -1.56
CA ILE A 41 30.19 4.85 -0.24
C ILE A 41 28.72 4.43 -0.13
N LEU A 42 27.94 4.54 -1.20
CA LEU A 42 26.57 4.01 -1.24
C LEU A 42 26.57 2.51 -0.92
N TYR A 43 27.48 1.76 -1.53
CA TYR A 43 27.61 0.32 -1.30
C TYR A 43 28.04 -0.07 0.11
N ARG A 44 28.61 0.86 0.90
CA ARG A 44 28.85 0.63 2.34
C ARG A 44 27.56 0.66 3.18
N HIS A 45 26.50 1.29 2.66
CA HIS A 45 25.20 1.41 3.34
C HIS A 45 24.16 0.43 2.81
N PHE A 46 24.25 0.05 1.54
CA PHE A 46 23.31 -0.85 0.87
C PHE A 46 24.08 -1.78 -0.07
N ALA A 47 23.95 -3.09 0.12
CA ALA A 47 24.61 -4.09 -0.71
C ALA A 47 24.08 -4.11 -2.15
N SER A 48 22.88 -3.57 -2.40
CA SER A 48 22.30 -3.52 -3.74
C SER A 48 21.28 -2.39 -3.93
N LYS A 49 21.00 -2.06 -5.19
CA LYS A 49 19.88 -1.19 -5.58
C LYS A 49 18.53 -1.72 -5.09
N ARG A 50 18.35 -3.05 -5.08
CA ARG A 50 17.13 -3.69 -4.56
C ARG A 50 16.97 -3.44 -3.07
N GLU A 51 18.04 -3.57 -2.29
CA GLU A 51 18.00 -3.30 -0.85
C GLU A 51 17.66 -1.82 -0.57
N LEU A 52 18.29 -0.90 -1.31
CA LEU A 52 17.98 0.52 -1.21
C LEU A 52 16.51 0.82 -1.60
N TYR A 53 16.00 0.18 -2.64
CA TYR A 53 14.60 0.32 -3.04
C TYR A 53 13.62 -0.21 -1.99
N LEU A 54 13.90 -1.37 -1.40
CA LEU A 54 13.08 -1.92 -0.31
C LEU A 54 13.11 -1.01 0.92
N ALA A 55 14.27 -0.46 1.28
CA ALA A 55 14.39 0.50 2.38
C ALA A 55 13.63 1.82 2.08
N ALA A 56 13.63 2.27 0.82
CA ALA A 56 12.83 3.40 0.37
C ALA A 56 11.33 3.16 0.51
N LEU A 57 10.84 2.00 0.07
CA LEU A 57 9.45 1.61 0.26
C LEU A 57 9.07 1.56 1.74
N GLU A 58 9.88 0.87 2.55
CA GLU A 58 9.66 0.77 4.00
C GLU A 58 9.59 2.15 4.66
N HIS A 59 10.47 3.07 4.26
CA HIS A 59 10.48 4.44 4.77
C HIS A 59 9.18 5.19 4.43
N VAL A 60 8.69 5.09 3.19
CA VAL A 60 7.41 5.71 2.80
C VAL A 60 6.26 5.15 3.64
N TRP A 61 6.18 3.84 3.82
CA TRP A 61 5.16 3.21 4.65
C TRP A 61 5.27 3.60 6.12
N ALA A 62 6.48 3.67 6.67
CA ALA A 62 6.73 4.13 8.03
C ALA A 62 6.30 5.59 8.22
N LYS A 63 6.59 6.46 7.26
CA LYS A 63 6.16 7.86 7.27
C LYS A 63 4.64 7.96 7.24
N ALA A 64 3.96 7.25 6.35
CA ALA A 64 2.50 7.21 6.28
C ALA A 64 1.87 6.76 7.61
N ARG A 65 2.42 5.71 8.24
CA ARG A 65 1.98 5.26 9.58
C ARG A 65 2.24 6.32 10.64
N ALA A 66 3.40 6.98 10.63
CA ALA A 66 3.73 8.00 11.61
C ALA A 66 2.83 9.25 11.49
N GLU A 67 2.53 9.70 10.27
CA GLU A 67 1.56 10.78 10.03
C GLU A 67 0.17 10.40 10.54
N TRP A 68 -0.28 9.18 10.23
CA TRP A 68 -1.53 8.66 10.77
C TRP A 68 -1.57 8.71 12.29
N GLN A 69 -0.50 8.28 12.97
CA GLN A 69 -0.40 8.30 14.43
C GLN A 69 -0.25 9.70 15.04
N ARG A 70 0.27 10.67 14.28
CA ARG A 70 0.39 12.08 14.72
C ARG A 70 -0.89 12.88 14.52
N GLY A 71 -1.85 12.39 13.73
CA GLY A 71 -3.16 13.02 13.56
C GLY A 71 -4.00 13.09 14.85
N ASP A 72 -5.15 13.76 14.76
CA ASP A 72 -6.09 13.92 15.87
C ASP A 72 -6.61 12.54 16.37
N PRO A 73 -6.39 12.19 17.65
CA PRO A 73 -6.89 10.96 18.25
C PRO A 73 -8.41 10.78 18.15
N GLU A 74 -9.19 11.86 18.27
CA GLU A 74 -10.65 11.81 18.18
C GLU A 74 -11.07 11.52 16.74
N LEU A 75 -10.48 12.17 15.75
CA LEU A 75 -10.74 11.86 14.34
C LEU A 75 -10.42 10.39 14.01
N ARG A 76 -9.27 9.89 14.49
CA ARG A 76 -8.93 8.46 14.33
C ARG A 76 -9.93 7.53 15.00
N ARG A 77 -10.43 7.89 16.18
CA ARG A 77 -11.47 7.12 16.89
C ARG A 77 -12.75 7.06 16.06
N HIS A 78 -13.24 8.20 15.58
CA HIS A 78 -14.43 8.29 14.76
C HIS A 78 -14.29 7.48 13.46
N LEU A 79 -13.16 7.64 12.76
CA LEU A 79 -12.92 6.88 11.53
C LEU A 79 -12.87 5.37 11.81
N ARG A 80 -12.29 4.93 12.93
CA ARG A 80 -12.29 3.51 13.31
C ARG A 80 -13.70 2.98 13.60
N VAL A 81 -14.51 3.74 14.31
CA VAL A 81 -15.91 3.37 14.60
C VAL A 81 -16.70 3.28 13.29
N HIS A 82 -16.61 4.31 12.46
CA HIS A 82 -17.29 4.35 11.18
C HIS A 82 -16.88 3.18 10.27
N MET A 83 -15.58 2.86 10.19
CA MET A 83 -15.11 1.71 9.41
C MET A 83 -15.66 0.37 9.93
N ARG A 84 -15.92 0.25 11.24
CA ARG A 84 -16.60 -0.93 11.80
C ARG A 84 -18.09 -0.97 11.48
N GLU A 85 -18.78 0.16 11.56
CA GLU A 85 -20.20 0.23 11.16
C GLU A 85 -20.39 -0.13 9.69
N VAL A 86 -19.51 0.37 8.82
CA VAL A 86 -19.50 0.01 7.40
C VAL A 86 -19.20 -1.48 7.21
N HIS A 87 -18.26 -2.04 7.98
CA HIS A 87 -18.00 -3.48 7.99
C HIS A 87 -19.24 -4.29 8.36
N ASP A 88 -19.90 -3.94 9.47
CA ASP A 88 -21.04 -4.68 10.00
C ASP A 88 -22.19 -4.65 8.99
N PHE A 89 -22.43 -3.49 8.37
CA PHE A 89 -23.38 -3.36 7.27
C PHE A 89 -23.05 -4.29 6.08
N VAL A 90 -21.79 -4.35 5.65
CA VAL A 90 -21.39 -5.24 4.53
C VAL A 90 -21.51 -6.71 4.94
N ALA A 91 -21.14 -7.07 6.17
CA ALA A 91 -21.29 -8.43 6.66
C ALA A 91 -22.78 -8.86 6.67
N ASP A 92 -23.69 -7.97 7.04
CA ASP A 92 -25.13 -8.22 6.97
C ASP A 92 -25.63 -8.38 5.52
N LEU A 93 -25.08 -7.62 4.57
CA LEU A 93 -25.36 -7.84 3.15
C LEU A 93 -24.88 -9.22 2.68
N VAL A 94 -23.71 -9.68 3.15
CA VAL A 94 -23.20 -11.01 2.82
C VAL A 94 -24.12 -12.08 3.40
N ARG A 95 -24.52 -11.98 4.67
CA ARG A 95 -25.49 -12.90 5.31
C ARG A 95 -26.82 -12.93 4.57
N SER A 96 -27.32 -11.77 4.16
CA SER A 96 -28.55 -11.67 3.36
C SER A 96 -28.41 -12.34 2.00
N GLY A 97 -27.26 -12.16 1.32
CA GLY A 97 -26.96 -12.84 0.06
C GLY A 97 -26.86 -14.36 0.20
N GLN A 98 -26.34 -14.85 1.33
CA GLN A 98 -26.29 -16.28 1.63
C GLN A 98 -27.69 -16.86 1.87
N ALA A 99 -28.56 -16.17 2.62
CA ALA A 99 -29.94 -16.60 2.84
C ALA A 99 -30.75 -16.72 1.54
N GLN A 100 -30.37 -15.96 0.50
CA GLN A 100 -30.97 -15.98 -0.83
C GLN A 100 -30.27 -16.94 -1.81
N GLY A 101 -29.21 -17.63 -1.38
CA GLY A 101 -28.40 -18.50 -2.24
C GLY A 101 -27.55 -17.75 -3.29
N ALA A 102 -27.42 -16.44 -3.18
CA ALA A 102 -26.63 -15.61 -4.10
C ALA A 102 -25.13 -15.59 -3.76
N ILE A 103 -24.78 -15.88 -2.50
CA ILE A 103 -23.42 -16.04 -2.01
C ILE A 103 -23.32 -17.43 -1.38
N ALA A 104 -22.20 -18.10 -1.59
CA ALA A 104 -21.99 -19.44 -1.08
C ALA A 104 -21.97 -19.45 0.46
N ALA A 105 -22.62 -20.45 1.07
CA ALA A 105 -22.89 -20.49 2.51
C ALA A 105 -21.61 -20.71 3.35
N GLU A 106 -20.57 -21.28 2.75
CA GLU A 106 -19.28 -21.52 3.39
C GLU A 106 -18.40 -20.27 3.53
N ARG A 107 -18.82 -19.14 2.95
CA ARG A 107 -18.07 -17.88 3.03
C ARG A 107 -18.29 -17.25 4.40
N ASP A 108 -17.19 -16.89 5.08
CA ASP A 108 -17.27 -16.17 6.36
C ASP A 108 -17.67 -14.70 6.14
N PRO A 109 -18.85 -14.24 6.60
CA PRO A 109 -19.35 -12.91 6.28
C PRO A 109 -18.44 -11.77 6.75
N ASP A 110 -17.84 -11.92 7.93
CA ASP A 110 -16.98 -10.91 8.53
C ASP A 110 -15.65 -10.78 7.77
N SER A 111 -15.02 -11.90 7.39
CA SER A 111 -13.84 -11.87 6.52
C SER A 111 -14.15 -11.27 5.15
N GLU A 112 -15.28 -11.65 4.54
CA GLU A 112 -15.67 -11.18 3.22
C GLU A 112 -15.97 -9.67 3.20
N ALA A 113 -16.54 -9.14 4.28
CA ALA A 113 -16.74 -7.70 4.47
C ALA A 113 -15.42 -6.93 4.48
N TRP A 114 -14.41 -7.38 5.24
CA TRP A 114 -13.09 -6.74 5.20
C TRP A 114 -12.41 -6.82 3.83
N ILE A 115 -12.52 -7.96 3.13
CA ILE A 115 -11.96 -8.10 1.79
C ILE A 115 -12.63 -7.15 0.80
N MET A 116 -13.96 -6.98 0.87
CA MET A 116 -14.68 -6.03 0.03
C MET A 116 -14.27 -4.58 0.31
N LEU A 117 -14.15 -4.20 1.59
CA LEU A 117 -13.71 -2.85 1.98
C LEU A 117 -12.28 -2.57 1.53
N ALA A 118 -11.36 -3.52 1.77
CA ALA A 118 -9.99 -3.43 1.30
C ALA A 118 -9.92 -3.30 -0.23
N GLY A 119 -10.70 -4.09 -0.96
CA GLY A 119 -10.79 -4.01 -2.42
C GLY A 119 -11.34 -2.68 -2.92
N GLY A 120 -12.35 -2.12 -2.25
CA GLY A 120 -12.93 -0.81 -2.58
C GLY A 120 -11.92 0.33 -2.38
N ILE A 121 -11.23 0.35 -1.24
CA ILE A 121 -10.17 1.32 -0.96
C ILE A 121 -9.01 1.18 -1.95
N LEU A 122 -8.56 -0.05 -2.19
CA LEU A 122 -7.49 -0.32 -3.15
C LEU A 122 -7.88 0.12 -4.56
N GLY A 123 -9.12 -0.10 -4.98
CA GLY A 123 -9.61 0.35 -6.28
C GLY A 123 -9.66 1.88 -6.39
N MET A 124 -10.13 2.57 -5.34
CA MET A 124 -10.19 4.03 -5.30
C MET A 124 -8.80 4.66 -5.34
N VAL A 125 -7.90 4.22 -4.46
CA VAL A 125 -6.53 4.74 -4.35
C VAL A 125 -5.72 4.33 -5.56
N GLY A 126 -5.74 3.04 -5.91
CA GLY A 126 -4.94 2.45 -6.99
C GLY A 126 -5.21 3.08 -8.34
N ARG A 127 -6.48 3.39 -8.65
CA ARG A 127 -6.84 4.12 -9.87
C ARG A 127 -6.30 5.55 -9.86
N ARG A 128 -6.46 6.25 -8.73
CA ARG A 128 -6.07 7.67 -8.60
C ARG A 128 -4.56 7.86 -8.74
N VAL A 129 -3.77 6.89 -8.31
CA VAL A 129 -2.29 6.95 -8.37
C VAL A 129 -1.71 6.16 -9.56
N GLY A 130 -2.54 5.65 -10.46
CA GLY A 130 -2.10 4.90 -11.64
C GLY A 130 -1.53 3.50 -11.35
N LEU A 131 -1.72 2.98 -10.14
CA LEU A 131 -1.28 1.63 -9.76
C LEU A 131 -2.14 0.53 -10.41
N LEU A 132 -3.43 0.81 -10.64
CA LEU A 132 -4.37 -0.13 -11.25
C LEU A 132 -5.11 0.57 -12.40
N ASN A 133 -5.14 -0.07 -13.56
CA ASN A 133 -5.93 0.38 -14.69
C ASN A 133 -7.37 -0.21 -14.67
N ASP A 134 -8.24 0.30 -15.54
CA ASP A 134 -9.65 -0.13 -15.58
C ASP A 134 -9.83 -1.61 -15.93
N ARG A 135 -8.95 -2.18 -16.76
CA ARG A 135 -9.01 -3.60 -17.14
C ARG A 135 -8.65 -4.49 -15.97
N GLU A 136 -7.60 -4.15 -15.21
CA GLU A 136 -7.21 -4.88 -14.00
C GLU A 136 -8.31 -4.81 -12.94
N LEU A 137 -8.92 -3.65 -12.73
CA LEU A 137 -10.04 -3.50 -11.81
C LEU A 137 -11.26 -4.32 -12.24
N ALA A 138 -11.57 -4.38 -13.53
CA ALA A 138 -12.63 -5.24 -14.05
C ALA A 138 -12.33 -6.72 -13.80
N GLY A 139 -11.08 -7.15 -14.04
CA GLY A 139 -10.64 -8.53 -13.78
C GLY A 139 -10.74 -8.91 -12.31
N ILE A 140 -10.28 -8.05 -11.40
CA ILE A 140 -10.39 -8.26 -9.94
C ILE A 140 -11.86 -8.42 -9.53
N ARG A 141 -12.76 -7.56 -10.03
CA ARG A 141 -14.20 -7.65 -9.74
C ARG A 141 -14.82 -8.95 -10.26
N ALA A 142 -14.49 -9.36 -11.48
CA ALA A 142 -15.01 -10.58 -12.07
C ALA A 142 -14.55 -11.83 -11.30
N ALA A 143 -13.25 -11.91 -10.99
CA ALA A 143 -12.69 -13.00 -10.19
C ALA A 143 -13.34 -13.06 -8.80
N ARG A 144 -13.58 -11.88 -8.18
CA ARG A 144 -14.24 -11.79 -6.87
C ARG A 144 -15.68 -12.28 -6.90
N LEU A 145 -16.46 -11.93 -7.93
CA LEU A 145 -17.83 -12.40 -8.09
C LEU A 145 -17.90 -13.91 -8.30
N SER A 146 -16.96 -14.48 -9.06
CA SER A 146 -16.86 -15.93 -9.22
C SER A 146 -16.57 -16.61 -7.88
N TRP A 147 -15.60 -16.12 -7.12
CA TRP A 147 -15.24 -16.65 -5.80
C TRP A 147 -16.39 -16.65 -4.80
N LEU A 148 -17.19 -15.58 -4.78
CA LEU A 148 -18.32 -15.43 -3.86
C LEU A 148 -19.43 -16.46 -4.10
N ARG A 149 -19.57 -16.95 -5.33
CA ARG A 149 -20.68 -17.83 -5.74
C ARG A 149 -20.35 -19.32 -5.62
N GLY A 150 -19.08 -19.68 -5.46
CA GLY A 150 -18.60 -21.06 -5.53
C GLY A 150 -18.27 -21.47 -6.95
#